data_AF-A0A948L6U7-F1
#
_entry.id   AF-A0A948L6U7-F1
#
_cell.length_a   1.000
_cell.length_b   1.000
_cell.length_c   1.000
_cell.angle_alpha   90.00
_cell.angle_beta   90.00
_cell.angle_gamma   90.00
#
_symmetry.space_group_name_H-M   'P 1'
#
loop_
_entity.id
_entity.type
_entity.pdbx_description
1 polymer ?
#
loop_
_entity_poly.entity_id
_entity_poly.type
_entity_poly.pdbx_seq_one_letter_code
_entity_poly.pdbx_strand_id
1 'polypeptide(L)'
;MADISLSKAVRSNLLSLKGTADMMATTQNRLSTGNKVNSALDNPSSWFTAQGLTNRASDLGSLIDSMANGVKTLEAADNGLSAMTKTLESMQSTLRQARQDKSFVTSSYTLDAAALATGVTTDAAANAKTLTMSGGAFAEGEDASVGL
;
A
#
# COMPACT_ATOMS: atom_id res chain seq x y z
N MET A 1 30.90 -1.16 -75.15
CA MET A 1 30.29 -1.92 -74.04
C MET A 1 29.90 -3.27 -74.61
N ALA A 2 30.58 -4.34 -74.21
CA ALA A 2 30.17 -5.68 -74.60
C ALA A 2 28.82 -5.94 -73.91
N ASP A 3 27.75 -5.95 -74.70
CA ASP A 3 26.46 -6.47 -74.30
C ASP A 3 26.73 -7.92 -73.87
N ILE A 4 26.72 -8.18 -72.56
CA ILE A 4 26.84 -9.53 -72.05
C ILE A 4 25.55 -10.22 -72.48
N SER A 5 25.59 -10.80 -73.68
CA SER A 5 24.53 -11.63 -74.24
C SER A 5 24.52 -12.94 -73.46
N LEU A 6 24.04 -12.85 -72.23
CA LEU A 6 23.78 -14.00 -71.39
C LEU A 6 22.77 -14.85 -72.17
N SER A 7 23.19 -16.06 -72.57
CA SER A 7 22.31 -17.05 -73.19
C SER A 7 21.00 -17.11 -72.41
N LYS A 8 19.87 -17.21 -73.12
CA LYS A 8 18.52 -17.27 -72.53
C LYS A 8 18.44 -18.29 -71.37
N ALA A 9 19.19 -19.39 -71.48
CA ALA A 9 19.30 -20.42 -70.45
C ALA A 9 20.04 -19.96 -69.18
N VAL A 10 21.12 -19.16 -69.31
CA VAL A 10 21.88 -18.64 -68.15
C VAL A 10 21.06 -17.58 -67.41
N ARG A 11 20.31 -16.73 -68.12
CA ARG A 11 19.43 -15.73 -67.51
C ARG A 11 18.27 -16.35 -66.73
N SER A 12 17.72 -17.46 -67.25
CA SER A 12 16.71 -18.26 -66.56
C SER A 12 17.24 -18.88 -65.26
N ASN A 13 18.47 -19.43 -65.30
CA ASN A 13 19.12 -19.96 -64.11
C ASN A 13 19.44 -18.87 -63.08
N LEU A 14 19.92 -17.70 -63.51
CA LEU A 14 20.16 -16.57 -62.61
C LEU A 14 18.88 -16.01 -62.00
N LEU A 15 17.76 -15.98 -62.73
CA LEU A 15 16.47 -15.58 -62.18
C LEU A 15 16.00 -16.55 -61.10
N SER A 16 16.20 -17.86 -61.31
CA SER A 16 15.92 -18.88 -60.30
C SER A 16 16.84 -18.75 -59.06
N LEU A 17 18.13 -18.48 -59.28
CA LEU A 17 19.08 -18.23 -58.20
C LEU A 17 18.71 -16.98 -57.39
N LYS A 18 18.29 -15.91 -58.07
CA LYS A 18 17.81 -14.68 -57.45
C LYS A 18 16.54 -14.94 -56.62
N GLY A 19 15.56 -15.65 -57.16
CA GLY A 19 14.37 -16.04 -56.41
C GLY A 19 14.71 -16.88 -55.17
N THR A 20 15.69 -17.78 -55.29
CA THR A 20 16.18 -18.58 -54.15
C THR A 20 16.86 -17.70 -53.10
N ALA A 21 17.69 -16.74 -53.50
CA ALA A 21 18.32 -15.78 -52.60
C ALA A 21 17.28 -14.91 -51.86
N ASP A 22 16.25 -14.44 -52.56
CA ASP A 22 15.16 -13.63 -51.99
C ASP A 22 14.32 -14.45 -50.97
N MET A 23 14.04 -15.73 -51.28
CA MET A 23 13.39 -16.66 -50.34
C MET A 23 14.26 -16.95 -49.11
N MET A 24 15.57 -17.11 -49.30
CA MET A 24 16.52 -17.33 -48.22
C MET A 24 16.61 -16.11 -47.29
N ALA A 25 16.62 -14.89 -47.84
CA ALA A 25 16.61 -13.65 -47.07
C ALA A 25 15.31 -13.50 -46.26
N THR A 26 14.16 -13.82 -46.87
CA THR A 26 12.86 -13.78 -46.18
C THR A 26 12.79 -14.79 -45.04
N THR A 27 13.32 -16.00 -45.25
CA THR A 27 13.35 -17.05 -44.22
C THR A 27 14.26 -16.68 -43.06
N GLN A 28 15.44 -16.12 -43.32
CA GLN A 28 16.33 -15.59 -42.29
C GLN A 28 15.67 -14.48 -41.47
N ASN A 29 14.98 -13.55 -42.13
CA ASN A 29 14.25 -12.47 -41.47
C ASN A 29 13.16 -13.02 -40.54
N ARG A 30 12.35 -13.98 -41.02
CA ARG A 30 11.32 -14.64 -40.20
C ARG A 30 11.89 -15.43 -39.03
N LEU A 31 13.05 -16.08 -39.22
CA LEU A 31 13.71 -16.81 -38.14
C LEU A 31 14.31 -15.86 -37.09
N SER A 32 14.87 -14.73 -37.53
CA SER A 32 15.45 -13.72 -36.62
C SER A 32 14.41 -13.00 -35.78
N THR A 33 13.20 -12.76 -36.31
CA THR A 33 12.14 -12.07 -35.56
C THR A 33 11.11 -13.01 -34.93
N GLY A 34 11.11 -14.28 -35.33
CA GLY A 34 10.07 -15.26 -34.95
C GLY A 34 8.70 -14.96 -35.56
N ASN A 35 8.56 -13.88 -36.33
CA ASN A 35 7.28 -13.43 -36.86
C ASN A 35 7.09 -13.87 -38.29
N LYS A 36 5.93 -14.47 -38.59
CA LYS A 36 5.56 -14.83 -39.96
C LYS A 36 5.42 -13.59 -40.86
N VAL A 37 4.95 -12.47 -40.32
CA VAL A 37 4.72 -11.21 -41.05
C VAL A 37 5.52 -10.11 -40.35
N ASN A 38 6.55 -9.60 -41.01
CA ASN A 38 7.45 -8.59 -40.40
C ASN A 38 7.15 -7.16 -40.84
N SER A 39 6.38 -6.99 -41.93
CA SER A 39 6.09 -5.69 -42.55
C SER A 39 4.63 -5.64 -43.04
N ALA A 40 4.06 -4.44 -43.03
CA ALA A 40 2.76 -4.16 -43.62
C ALA A 40 2.67 -4.51 -45.12
N LEU A 41 3.80 -4.58 -45.83
CA LEU A 41 3.85 -5.00 -47.24
C LEU A 41 3.71 -6.52 -47.43
N ASP A 42 4.06 -7.34 -46.43
CA ASP A 42 3.94 -8.81 -46.54
C ASP A 42 2.49 -9.25 -46.29
N ASN A 43 1.84 -8.67 -45.26
CA ASN A 43 0.40 -8.84 -45.02
C ASN A 43 -0.15 -7.71 -44.14
N PRO A 44 -0.87 -6.72 -44.69
CA PRO A 44 -1.30 -5.56 -43.91
C PRO A 44 -2.31 -5.93 -42.82
N SER A 45 -3.29 -6.79 -43.10
CA SER A 45 -4.32 -7.14 -42.11
C SER A 45 -3.73 -7.83 -40.88
N SER A 46 -2.81 -8.77 -41.08
CA SER A 46 -2.15 -9.48 -39.98
C SER A 46 -1.21 -8.57 -39.21
N TRP A 47 -0.43 -7.73 -39.90
CA TRP A 47 0.53 -6.83 -39.27
C TRP A 47 -0.15 -5.77 -38.39
N PHE A 48 -1.18 -5.10 -38.89
CA PHE A 48 -1.91 -4.09 -38.11
C PHE A 48 -2.72 -4.69 -36.96
N THR A 49 -3.26 -5.90 -37.14
CA THR A 49 -3.92 -6.63 -36.03
C THR A 49 -2.92 -6.96 -34.93
N ALA A 50 -1.77 -7.54 -35.28
CA ALA A 50 -0.72 -7.85 -34.32
C ALA A 50 -0.18 -6.60 -33.60
N GLN A 51 -0.02 -5.49 -34.33
CA GLN A 51 0.38 -4.20 -33.74
C GLN A 51 -0.68 -3.70 -32.74
N GLY A 52 -1.97 -3.78 -33.07
CA GLY A 52 -3.06 -3.43 -32.17
C GLY A 52 -3.07 -4.28 -30.90
N LEU A 53 -2.85 -5.59 -31.03
CA LEU A 53 -2.74 -6.50 -29.88
C LEU A 53 -1.52 -6.17 -29.01
N THR A 54 -0.39 -5.81 -29.62
CA THR A 54 0.84 -5.43 -28.90
C THR A 54 0.63 -4.16 -28.07
N ASN A 55 -0.02 -3.15 -28.67
CA ASN A 55 -0.37 -1.91 -27.96
C ASN A 55 -1.29 -2.22 -26.77
N ARG A 56 -2.34 -3.02 -26.97
CA ARG A 56 -3.25 -3.44 -25.90
C ARG A 56 -2.52 -4.21 -24.79
N ALA A 57 -1.57 -5.08 -25.13
CA ALA A 57 -0.80 -5.80 -24.13
C ALA A 57 0.05 -4.84 -23.28
N SER A 58 0.64 -3.81 -23.88
CA SER A 58 1.37 -2.75 -23.18
C SER A 58 0.46 -1.94 -22.25
N ASP A 59 -0.73 -1.58 -22.72
CA ASP A 59 -1.73 -0.87 -21.92
C ASP A 59 -2.20 -1.72 -20.73
N LEU A 60 -2.44 -3.02 -20.96
CA LEU A 60 -2.79 -3.98 -19.90
C LEU A 60 -1.65 -4.14 -18.89
N GLY A 61 -0.39 -4.15 -19.34
CA GLY A 61 0.76 -4.16 -18.43
C GLY A 61 0.76 -2.95 -17.50
N SER A 62 0.58 -1.75 -18.07
CA SER A 62 0.50 -0.49 -17.30
C SER A 62 -0.70 -0.47 -16.34
N LEU A 63 -1.82 -1.04 -16.74
CA LEU A 63 -3.00 -1.19 -15.90
C LEU A 63 -2.74 -2.16 -14.75
N ILE A 64 -2.10 -3.30 -15.01
CA ILE A 64 -1.77 -4.29 -13.96
C ILE A 64 -0.86 -3.68 -12.90
N ASP A 65 0.14 -2.88 -13.30
CA ASP A 65 0.99 -2.16 -12.34
C ASP A 65 0.18 -1.15 -11.50
N SER A 66 -0.73 -0.42 -12.13
CA SER A 66 -1.62 0.52 -11.44
C SER A 66 -2.56 -0.22 -10.47
N MET A 67 -3.09 -1.38 -10.87
CA MET A 67 -3.90 -2.23 -10.02
C MET A 67 -3.10 -2.80 -8.84
N ALA A 68 -1.85 -3.22 -9.06
CA ALA A 68 -0.99 -3.70 -7.98
C ALA A 68 -0.72 -2.60 -6.93
N ASN A 69 -0.52 -1.35 -7.38
CA ASN A 69 -0.42 -0.21 -6.48
C ASN A 69 -1.75 0.10 -5.75
N GLY A 70 -2.88 -0.03 -6.45
CA GLY A 70 -4.22 0.09 -5.85
C GLY A 70 -4.48 -0.98 -4.78
N VAL A 71 -4.10 -2.23 -5.02
CA VAL A 71 -4.23 -3.34 -4.07
C VAL A 71 -3.41 -3.08 -2.81
N LYS A 72 -2.17 -2.60 -2.91
CA LYS A 72 -1.37 -2.22 -1.74
C LYS A 72 -2.02 -1.10 -0.92
N THR A 73 -2.67 -0.15 -1.59
CA THR A 73 -3.42 0.92 -0.94
C THR A 73 -4.63 0.38 -0.18
N LEU A 74 -5.37 -0.55 -0.80
CA LEU A 74 -6.49 -1.24 -0.15
C LEU A 74 -6.04 -2.09 1.03
N GLU A 75 -4.91 -2.78 0.93
CA GLU A 75 -4.31 -3.55 2.04
C GLU A 75 -3.93 -2.64 3.21
N ALA A 76 -3.33 -1.48 2.95
CA ALA A 76 -3.05 -0.50 3.99
C ALA A 76 -4.34 0.03 4.64
N ALA A 77 -5.39 0.28 3.85
CA ALA A 77 -6.69 0.69 4.34
C ALA A 77 -7.36 -0.40 5.19
N ASP A 78 -7.27 -1.67 4.80
CA ASP A 78 -7.80 -2.82 5.54
C ASP A 78 -7.11 -2.96 6.91
N ASN A 79 -5.78 -2.87 6.94
CA ASN A 79 -5.01 -2.84 8.19
C ASN A 79 -5.41 -1.65 9.08
N GLY A 80 -5.62 -0.47 8.48
CA GLY A 80 -6.09 0.72 9.18
C GLY A 80 -7.48 0.51 9.81
N LEU A 81 -8.43 -0.07 9.07
CA LEU A 81 -9.77 -0.38 9.57
C LEU A 81 -9.73 -1.42 10.70
N SER A 82 -8.89 -2.45 10.59
CA SER A 82 -8.70 -3.43 11.67
C SER A 82 -8.19 -2.77 12.95
N ALA A 83 -7.23 -1.85 12.85
CA ALA A 83 -6.74 -1.07 13.99
C ALA A 83 -7.83 -0.18 14.61
N MET A 84 -8.69 0.44 13.79
CA MET A 84 -9.83 1.20 14.29
C MET A 84 -10.84 0.32 15.03
N THR A 85 -11.15 -0.88 14.52
CA THR A 85 -12.03 -1.83 15.21
C THR A 85 -11.48 -2.23 16.56
N LYS A 86 -10.18 -2.58 16.65
CA LYS A 86 -9.52 -2.89 17.93
C LYS A 86 -9.56 -1.71 18.89
N THR A 87 -9.38 -0.49 18.39
CA THR A 87 -9.49 0.73 19.19
C THR A 87 -10.90 0.91 19.73
N LEU A 88 -11.94 0.71 18.91
CA LEU A 88 -13.33 0.75 19.33
C LEU A 88 -13.64 -0.31 20.39
N GLU A 89 -13.13 -1.53 20.26
CA GLU A 89 -13.28 -2.59 21.26
C GLU A 89 -12.65 -2.20 22.61
N SER A 90 -11.44 -1.63 22.57
CA SER A 90 -10.76 -1.10 23.76
C SER A 90 -11.55 0.03 24.42
N MET A 91 -12.02 1.01 23.62
CA MET A 91 -12.84 2.12 24.12
C MET A 91 -14.14 1.62 24.75
N GLN A 92 -14.81 0.65 24.14
CA GLN A 92 -16.00 0.03 24.73
C GLN A 92 -15.67 -0.66 26.05
N SER A 93 -14.51 -1.34 26.15
CA SER A 93 -14.05 -1.95 27.40
C SER A 93 -13.85 -0.90 28.49
N THR A 94 -13.12 0.18 28.20
CA THR A 94 -12.89 1.29 29.11
C THR A 94 -14.19 1.98 29.52
N LEU A 95 -15.13 2.19 28.58
CA LEU A 95 -16.45 2.75 28.89
C LEU A 95 -17.28 1.82 29.78
N ARG A 96 -17.22 0.49 29.55
CA ARG A 96 -17.88 -0.49 30.44
C ARG A 96 -17.25 -0.47 31.83
N GLN A 97 -15.92 -0.40 31.93
CA GLN A 97 -15.20 -0.28 33.19
C GLN A 97 -15.60 1.01 33.93
N ALA A 98 -15.59 2.16 33.26
CA ALA A 98 -16.04 3.43 33.83
C ALA A 98 -17.51 3.44 34.25
N ARG A 99 -18.39 2.71 33.54
CA ARG A 99 -19.81 2.55 33.95
C ARG A 99 -20.02 1.59 35.11
N GLN A 100 -19.17 0.56 35.23
CA GLN A 100 -19.19 -0.37 36.36
C GLN A 100 -18.51 0.20 37.59
N ASP A 101 -17.60 1.16 37.41
CA ASP A 101 -16.99 1.93 38.47
C ASP A 101 -18.06 2.76 39.19
N LYS A 102 -18.69 2.15 40.19
CA LYS A 102 -19.60 2.78 41.15
C LYS A 102 -18.85 3.32 42.37
N SER A 103 -17.52 3.43 42.32
CA SER A 103 -16.69 3.86 43.46
C SER A 103 -16.74 5.37 43.73
N PHE A 104 -17.84 6.06 43.41
CA PHE A 104 -18.06 7.39 43.96
C PHE A 104 -18.41 7.24 45.44
N VAL A 105 -17.39 7.26 46.28
CA VAL A 105 -17.54 7.21 47.74
C VAL A 105 -18.06 8.58 48.18
N THR A 106 -19.38 8.71 48.31
CA THR A 106 -20.04 9.87 48.94
C THR A 106 -19.89 9.81 50.46
N SER A 107 -18.67 9.61 50.97
CA SER A 107 -18.41 9.76 52.39
C SER A 107 -18.09 11.22 52.63
N SER A 108 -19.11 11.98 53.08
CA SER A 108 -18.91 13.34 53.55
C SER A 108 -18.03 13.30 54.80
N TYR A 109 -16.78 13.76 54.69
CA TYR A 109 -15.95 14.04 55.85
C TYR A 109 -16.24 15.48 56.32
N THR A 110 -16.84 15.63 57.50
CA THR A 110 -16.90 16.92 58.18
C THR A 110 -15.51 17.22 58.74
N LEU A 111 -14.80 18.19 58.15
CA LEU A 111 -13.61 18.74 58.78
C LEU A 111 -14.05 19.63 59.95
N ASP A 112 -13.72 19.21 61.17
CA ASP A 112 -13.83 20.08 62.33
C ASP A 112 -12.80 21.21 62.21
N ALA A 113 -13.27 22.46 62.13
CA ALA A 113 -12.44 23.64 62.00
C ALA A 113 -11.46 23.79 63.20
N ALA A 114 -11.83 23.28 64.38
CA ALA A 114 -10.96 23.29 65.55
C ALA A 114 -9.76 22.33 65.39
N ALA A 115 -9.92 21.22 64.67
CA ALA A 115 -8.85 20.26 64.40
C ALA A 115 -7.92 20.67 63.25
N LEU A 116 -8.38 21.53 62.33
CA LEU A 116 -7.55 22.10 61.26
C LEU A 116 -6.66 23.24 61.79
N ALA A 117 -7.16 24.03 62.75
CA ALA A 117 -6.41 25.13 63.36
C ALA A 117 -5.17 24.68 64.15
N THR A 118 -5.16 23.47 64.71
CA THR A 118 -4.02 22.92 65.46
C THR A 118 -2.91 22.34 64.57
N GLY A 119 -3.13 22.25 63.26
CA GLY A 119 -2.19 21.65 62.30
C GLY A 119 -1.64 22.62 61.25
N VAL A 120 -2.08 23.88 61.21
CA VAL A 120 -1.47 24.93 60.37
C VAL A 120 -0.40 25.64 61.19
N THR A 121 0.66 24.92 61.50
CA THR A 121 1.93 25.52 61.94
C THR A 121 2.84 25.61 60.72
N THR A 122 3.47 26.75 60.49
CA THR A 122 4.45 27.00 59.42
C THR A 122 5.76 26.20 59.56
N ASP A 123 5.76 25.12 60.35
CA ASP A 123 6.91 24.26 60.59
C ASP A 123 6.84 23.02 59.72
N ALA A 124 7.82 22.89 58.82
CA ALA A 124 7.97 21.82 57.83
C ALA A 124 8.17 20.40 58.42
N ALA A 125 8.15 20.25 59.76
CA ALA A 125 8.33 18.98 60.47
C ALA A 125 7.07 18.50 61.21
N ALA A 126 6.00 19.29 61.26
CA ALA A 126 4.70 18.81 61.73
C ALA A 126 4.07 18.02 60.59
N ASN A 127 3.79 16.72 60.80
CA ASN A 127 3.10 15.85 59.86
C ASN A 127 1.84 16.54 59.32
N ALA A 128 1.95 17.15 58.14
CA ALA A 128 0.82 17.72 57.43
C ALA A 128 -0.18 16.58 57.22
N LYS A 129 -1.42 16.76 57.69
CA LYS A 129 -2.45 15.74 57.57
C LYS A 129 -2.88 15.68 56.10
N THR A 130 -2.18 14.87 55.31
CA THR A 130 -2.45 14.67 53.88
C THR A 130 -3.83 14.04 53.70
N LEU A 131 -4.69 14.72 52.94
CA LEU A 131 -5.98 14.17 52.55
C LEU A 131 -5.78 13.21 51.37
N THR A 132 -5.66 11.91 51.66
CA THR A 132 -5.58 10.89 50.61
C THR A 132 -6.98 10.55 50.11
N MET A 133 -7.29 10.93 48.87
CA MET A 133 -8.51 10.51 48.19
C MET A 133 -8.25 9.14 47.56
N SER A 134 -9.06 8.13 47.91
CA SER A 134 -8.94 6.77 47.38
C SER A 134 -10.24 6.36 46.69
N GLY A 135 -10.15 6.03 45.39
CA GLY A 135 -11.27 5.57 44.56
C GLY A 135 -11.58 6.50 43.38
N GLY A 136 -12.12 5.91 42.30
CA GLY A 136 -12.39 6.58 41.01
C GLY A 136 -11.24 6.49 40.00
N ALA A 137 -11.46 7.01 38.79
CA ALA A 137 -10.54 6.97 37.64
C ALA A 137 -9.24 7.81 37.78
N PHE A 138 -8.79 8.06 39.01
CA PHE A 138 -7.44 8.54 39.28
C PHE A 138 -6.58 7.29 39.42
N ALA A 139 -5.80 7.00 38.37
CA ALA A 139 -5.04 5.77 38.25
C ALA A 139 -4.30 5.42 39.55
N GLU A 140 -4.51 4.20 40.05
CA GLU A 140 -3.63 3.56 41.04
C GLU A 140 -2.21 3.52 40.43
N GLY A 141 -1.39 4.54 40.68
CA GLY A 141 -0.03 4.57 40.18
C GLY A 141 0.67 5.93 40.12
N GLU A 142 -0.05 7.04 40.18
CA GLU A 142 0.57 8.38 40.20
C GLU A 142 0.05 9.14 41.42
N ASP A 143 0.94 9.34 42.39
CA ASP A 143 0.70 10.06 43.64
C ASP A 143 0.38 11.53 43.30
N ALA A 144 -0.90 11.81 43.02
CA ALA A 144 -1.41 13.15 42.79
C ALA A 144 -1.50 13.89 44.14
N SER A 145 -0.34 14.14 44.74
CA SER A 145 -0.19 15.09 45.82
C SER A 145 -0.37 16.49 45.24
N VAL A 146 -1.58 17.03 45.36
CA VAL A 146 -1.79 18.47 45.16
C VAL A 146 -1.19 19.15 46.39
N GLY A 147 0.08 19.55 46.27
CA GLY A 147 0.66 20.54 47.17
C GLY A 147 -0.17 21.82 47.08
N LEU A 148 -0.56 22.36 48.23
CA LEU A 148 -1.10 23.72 48.30
C LEU A 148 -0.06 24.74 47.83
#